data_AF-A0A850MTF8-F1
#
_entry.id   AF-A0A850MTF8-F1
#
_cell.length_a   1.000
_cell.length_b   1.000
_cell.length_c   1.000
_cell.angle_alpha   90.00
_cell.angle_beta   90.00
_cell.angle_gamma   90.00
#
_symmetry.space_group_name_H-M   'P 1'
#
loop_
_entity.id
_entity.type
_entity.pdbx_description
1 polymer ?
#
loop_
_entity_poly.entity_id
_entity_poly.type
_entity_poly.pdbx_seq_one_letter_code
_entity_poly.pdbx_strand_id
1 'polypeptide(L)'
;LKFVIPNVDLKKFYKLCAFQNISAKDIRLNEKTIKSYKKFRDYLYGGSIKAESYAIFIEKLRKRILSKIISKEDLSQLDNRPFTPLIIKNLLERKKHQISLSSVKNLLSLLMKVHLLDQIPIIKIINITDEEAQDKELIYHYLLRSKDFLSVKKVKKYFRESQRAHRINDYLIELWIDDKIDIKGIDIPKGFCSNCDYKDLSPEEVKEYKSVETFRVRETGKLRARIALFDNYKLYPKGD
;
A
#
# COMPACT_ATOMS: atom_id res chain seq x y z
N LEU A 1 2.56 18.05 26.95
CA LEU A 1 1.53 18.42 25.93
C LEU A 1 0.44 17.35 25.93
N LYS A 2 -0.83 17.73 26.12
CA LYS A 2 -1.95 16.77 26.08
C LYS A 2 -2.29 16.48 24.63
N PHE A 3 -2.08 15.24 24.21
CA PHE A 3 -2.20 14.82 22.83
C PHE A 3 -3.54 14.10 22.62
N VAL A 4 -4.35 14.58 21.66
CA VAL A 4 -5.72 14.07 21.41
C VAL A 4 -5.84 13.68 19.95
N ILE A 5 -6.17 12.41 19.71
CA ILE A 5 -6.42 11.87 18.37
C ILE A 5 -7.91 11.62 18.22
N PRO A 6 -8.59 12.26 17.26
CA PRO A 6 -10.01 12.00 16.99
C PRO A 6 -10.21 10.66 16.29
N ASN A 7 -11.44 10.13 16.32
CA ASN A 7 -11.82 9.03 15.44
C ASN A 7 -11.97 9.58 14.00
N VAL A 8 -10.99 9.26 13.14
CA VAL A 8 -10.87 9.82 11.79
C VAL A 8 -11.57 8.94 10.75
N ASP A 9 -12.48 9.54 9.98
CA ASP A 9 -12.87 9.08 8.64
C ASP A 9 -11.92 9.70 7.63
N LEU A 10 -11.13 8.86 6.95
CA LEU A 10 -10.05 9.32 6.08
C LEU A 10 -10.55 10.12 4.87
N LYS A 11 -11.72 9.79 4.30
CA LYS A 11 -12.25 10.51 3.13
C LYS A 11 -12.73 11.90 3.54
N LYS A 12 -13.39 12.00 4.68
CA LYS A 12 -13.83 13.30 5.23
C LYS A 12 -12.64 14.15 5.66
N PHE A 13 -11.63 13.51 6.28
CA PHE A 13 -10.42 14.19 6.71
C PHE A 13 -9.57 14.66 5.53
N TYR A 14 -9.44 13.85 4.47
CA TYR A 14 -8.85 14.27 3.19
C TYR A 14 -9.47 15.56 2.70
N LYS A 15 -10.82 15.61 2.62
CA LYS A 15 -11.51 16.81 2.15
C LYS A 15 -11.18 18.04 3.00
N LEU A 16 -11.21 17.89 4.33
CA LEU A 16 -10.89 18.98 5.25
C LEU A 16 -9.42 19.47 5.15
N CYS A 17 -8.51 18.56 4.84
CA CYS A 17 -7.08 18.86 4.71
C CYS A 17 -6.74 19.48 3.35
N ALA A 18 -7.37 18.99 2.27
CA ALA A 18 -7.00 19.32 0.90
C ALA A 18 -7.74 20.53 0.32
N PHE A 19 -8.99 20.79 0.77
CA PHE A 19 -9.80 21.88 0.24
C PHE A 19 -9.92 23.03 1.25
N GLN A 20 -9.93 24.26 0.74
CA GLN A 20 -10.13 25.46 1.55
C GLN A 20 -11.61 25.62 1.92
N ASN A 21 -11.88 26.31 3.03
CA ASN A 21 -13.22 26.72 3.47
C ASN A 21 -14.26 25.59 3.68
N ILE A 22 -13.82 24.35 3.93
CA ILE A 22 -14.71 23.23 4.25
C ILE A 22 -15.46 23.45 5.58
N SER A 23 -16.79 23.40 5.53
CA SER A 23 -17.70 23.45 6.68
C SER A 23 -18.08 22.06 7.20
N ALA A 24 -18.70 22.00 8.38
CA ALA A 24 -19.18 20.75 8.98
C ALA A 24 -20.20 20.04 8.08
N LYS A 25 -21.05 20.83 7.40
CA LYS A 25 -22.10 20.33 6.50
C LYS A 25 -21.51 19.66 5.26
N ASP A 26 -20.47 20.23 4.66
CA ASP A 26 -19.86 19.73 3.41
C ASP A 26 -19.29 18.30 3.53
N ILE A 27 -18.84 17.95 4.74
CA ILE A 27 -18.29 16.64 5.04
C ILE A 27 -19.20 15.79 5.93
N ARG A 28 -20.44 16.24 6.17
CA ARG A 28 -21.45 15.55 7.01
C ARG A 28 -20.87 15.15 8.37
N LEU A 29 -20.32 16.12 9.08
CA LEU A 29 -19.84 16.01 10.46
C LEU A 29 -20.58 17.01 11.34
N ASN A 30 -20.63 16.75 12.64
CA ASN A 30 -21.08 17.75 13.60
C ASN A 30 -19.95 18.75 13.93
N GLU A 31 -20.31 19.90 14.49
CA GLU A 31 -19.39 21.01 14.81
C GLU A 31 -18.27 20.59 15.78
N LYS A 32 -18.58 19.72 16.73
CA LYS A 32 -17.61 19.20 17.70
C LYS A 32 -16.53 18.36 17.01
N THR A 33 -16.93 17.48 16.09
CA THR A 33 -16.04 16.58 15.35
C THR A 33 -15.19 17.36 14.35
N ILE A 34 -15.76 18.31 13.60
CA ILE A 34 -14.95 19.11 12.66
C ILE A 34 -13.91 19.96 13.41
N LYS A 35 -14.26 20.53 14.56
CA LYS A 35 -13.28 21.26 15.41
C LYS A 35 -12.15 20.35 15.85
N SER A 36 -12.46 19.11 16.23
CA SER A 36 -11.43 18.12 16.58
C SER A 36 -10.58 17.72 15.38
N TYR A 37 -11.16 17.59 14.18
CA TYR A 37 -10.41 17.28 12.96
C TYR A 37 -9.50 18.44 12.57
N LYS A 38 -9.98 19.70 12.63
CA LYS A 38 -9.17 20.90 12.35
C LYS A 38 -7.97 20.97 13.29
N LYS A 39 -8.19 20.80 14.60
CA LYS A 39 -7.08 20.72 15.58
C LYS A 39 -6.06 19.63 15.25
N PHE A 40 -6.53 18.46 14.84
CA PHE A 40 -5.63 17.35 14.48
C PHE A 40 -4.87 17.61 13.17
N ARG A 41 -5.53 18.19 12.16
CA ARG A 41 -4.88 18.66 10.92
C ARG A 41 -3.80 19.69 11.23
N ASP A 42 -4.11 20.70 12.03
CA ASP A 42 -3.18 21.79 12.34
C ASP A 42 -1.98 21.27 13.13
N TYR A 43 -2.19 20.29 14.02
CA TYR A 43 -1.10 19.58 14.68
C TYR A 43 -0.18 18.82 13.69
N LEU A 44 -0.75 18.15 12.68
CA LEU A 44 0.02 17.35 11.72
C LEU A 44 0.73 18.20 10.65
N TYR A 45 0.07 19.26 10.18
CA TYR A 45 0.45 19.97 8.96
C TYR A 45 0.64 21.47 9.12
N GLY A 46 0.17 22.07 10.23
CA GLY A 46 0.12 23.52 10.41
C GLY A 46 -0.99 24.21 9.61
N GLY A 47 -1.86 23.45 8.92
CA GLY A 47 -2.95 24.03 8.11
C GLY A 47 -3.41 23.10 6.98
N SER A 48 -4.00 23.68 5.93
CA SER A 48 -4.35 22.95 4.70
C SER A 48 -3.10 22.47 3.96
N ILE A 49 -3.25 21.38 3.22
CA ILE A 49 -2.17 20.80 2.41
C ILE A 49 -2.62 20.60 0.98
N LYS A 50 -1.68 20.70 0.04
CA LYS A 50 -1.92 20.29 -1.34
C LYS A 50 -1.90 18.76 -1.40
N ALA A 51 -2.97 18.13 -1.88
CA ALA A 51 -3.01 16.71 -2.16
C ALA A 51 -3.95 16.44 -3.36
N GLU A 52 -3.35 16.21 -4.51
CA GLU A 52 -4.01 16.08 -5.82
C GLU A 52 -4.93 14.87 -5.89
N SER A 53 -4.65 13.84 -5.09
CA SER A 53 -5.48 12.64 -5.00
C SER A 53 -5.58 12.13 -3.56
N TYR A 54 -6.58 11.28 -3.32
CA TYR A 54 -6.72 10.60 -2.04
C TYR A 54 -5.51 9.70 -1.72
N ALA A 55 -4.92 9.05 -2.72
CA ALA A 55 -3.72 8.22 -2.53
C ALA A 55 -2.52 9.05 -2.05
N ILE A 56 -2.27 10.20 -2.70
CA ILE A 56 -1.20 11.13 -2.30
C ILE A 56 -1.44 11.66 -0.88
N PHE A 57 -2.70 11.91 -0.51
CA PHE A 57 -3.06 12.31 0.84
C PHE A 57 -2.69 11.25 1.88
N ILE A 58 -2.97 9.97 1.62
CA ILE A 58 -2.61 8.87 2.53
C ILE A 58 -1.09 8.81 2.75
N GLU A 59 -0.29 8.95 1.70
CA GLU A 59 1.18 8.99 1.82
C GLU A 59 1.67 10.16 2.68
N LYS A 60 1.13 11.36 2.44
CA LYS A 60 1.45 12.54 3.25
C LYS A 60 1.03 12.35 4.70
N LEU A 61 -0.10 11.69 4.94
CA LEU A 61 -0.59 11.36 6.28
C LEU A 61 0.31 10.35 7.00
N ARG A 62 0.74 9.28 6.32
CA ARG A 62 1.71 8.32 6.85
C ARG A 62 2.99 9.01 7.31
N LYS A 63 3.61 9.80 6.42
CA LYS A 63 4.85 10.55 6.73
C LYS A 63 4.68 11.46 7.93
N ARG A 64 3.56 12.19 8.04
CA ARG A 64 3.32 13.07 9.19
C ARG A 64 3.09 12.31 10.49
N ILE A 65 2.29 11.23 10.47
CA ILE A 65 2.11 10.37 11.65
C ILE A 65 3.47 9.86 12.15
N LEU A 66 4.31 9.38 11.24
CA LEU A 66 5.64 8.87 11.58
C LEU A 66 6.56 9.95 12.18
N SER A 67 6.50 11.17 11.65
CA SER A 67 7.34 12.28 12.12
C SER A 67 6.85 12.97 13.40
N LYS A 68 5.54 12.95 13.69
CA LYS A 68 4.92 13.77 14.76
C LYS A 68 4.34 12.95 15.90
N ILE A 69 3.85 11.73 15.64
CA ILE A 69 3.09 10.95 16.61
C ILE A 69 3.90 9.76 17.14
N ILE A 70 4.35 8.88 16.24
CA ILE A 70 5.01 7.62 16.60
C ILE A 70 6.04 7.28 15.54
N SER A 71 7.30 7.07 15.92
CA SER A 71 8.36 6.88 14.94
C SER A 71 8.33 5.49 14.31
N LYS A 72 9.08 5.32 13.23
CA LYS A 72 9.26 4.02 12.57
C LYS A 72 9.88 3.00 13.52
N GLU A 73 10.88 3.44 14.29
CA GLU A 73 11.59 2.64 15.28
C GLU A 73 10.63 2.20 16.39
N ASP A 74 9.75 3.09 16.85
CA ASP A 74 8.74 2.77 17.87
C ASP A 74 7.78 1.68 17.38
N LEU A 75 7.29 1.80 16.13
CA LEU A 75 6.42 0.79 15.54
C LEU A 75 7.15 -0.56 15.38
N SER A 76 8.43 -0.54 15.03
CA SER A 76 9.22 -1.78 14.87
C SER A 76 9.45 -2.55 16.18
N GLN A 77 9.39 -1.88 17.35
CA GLN A 77 9.47 -2.55 18.65
C GLN A 77 8.20 -3.35 19.00
N LEU A 78 7.12 -3.15 18.24
CA LEU A 78 5.83 -3.79 18.47
C LEU A 78 5.66 -5.09 17.67
N ASP A 79 6.63 -5.44 16.83
CA ASP A 79 6.57 -6.53 15.82
C ASP A 79 6.31 -7.93 16.41
N ASN A 80 6.63 -8.14 17.70
CA ASN A 80 6.45 -9.43 18.39
C ASN A 80 5.40 -9.38 19.50
N ARG A 81 4.56 -8.35 19.56
CA ARG A 81 3.55 -8.19 20.62
C ARG A 81 2.16 -7.94 20.03
N PRO A 82 1.10 -8.51 20.62
CA PRO A 82 -0.26 -8.21 20.18
C PRO A 82 -0.53 -6.70 20.31
N PHE A 83 -0.99 -6.07 19.22
CA PHE A 83 -1.27 -4.64 19.16
C PHE A 83 -2.45 -4.25 20.04
N THR A 84 -2.19 -4.03 21.33
CA THR A 84 -3.18 -3.56 22.28
C THR A 84 -3.02 -2.06 22.54
N PRO A 85 -4.13 -1.33 22.81
CA PRO A 85 -4.06 0.07 23.18
C PRO A 85 -3.15 0.36 24.38
N LEU A 86 -2.98 -0.61 25.31
CA LEU A 86 -2.11 -0.44 26.48
C LEU A 86 -0.63 -0.37 26.08
N ILE A 87 -0.19 -1.18 25.12
CA ILE A 87 1.20 -1.20 24.69
C ILE A 87 1.58 0.12 24.02
N ILE A 88 0.74 0.63 23.11
CA ILE A 88 0.98 1.93 22.46
C ILE A 88 0.94 3.06 23.50
N LYS A 89 0.02 2.99 24.47
CA LYS A 89 -0.04 3.97 25.55
C LYS A 89 1.27 4.03 26.34
N ASN A 90 1.77 2.87 26.78
CA ASN A 90 3.01 2.76 27.54
C ASN A 90 4.21 3.28 26.72
N LEU A 91 4.24 3.02 25.42
CA LEU A 91 5.28 3.52 24.52
C LEU A 91 5.27 5.04 24.44
N LEU A 92 4.09 5.66 24.26
CA LEU A 92 3.96 7.11 24.17
C LEU A 92 4.23 7.81 25.51
N GLU A 93 3.81 7.20 26.63
CA GLU A 93 4.05 7.75 27.97
C GLU A 93 5.54 7.75 28.34
N ARG A 94 6.32 6.75 27.91
CA ARG A 94 7.80 6.75 28.05
C ARG A 94 8.47 7.96 27.39
N LYS A 95 7.85 8.53 26.35
CA LYS A 95 8.29 9.76 25.66
C LYS A 95 7.70 11.03 26.25
N LYS A 96 7.15 10.98 27.47
CA LYS A 96 6.50 12.11 28.17
C LYS A 96 5.27 12.66 27.42
N HIS A 97 4.65 11.88 26.53
CA HIS A 97 3.36 12.25 25.95
C HIS A 97 2.22 11.82 26.87
N GLN A 98 1.38 12.76 27.27
CA GLN A 98 0.12 12.46 27.96
C GLN A 98 -0.97 12.19 26.93
N ILE A 99 -1.41 10.94 26.84
CA ILE A 99 -2.44 10.49 25.91
C ILE A 99 -3.51 9.64 26.62
N SER A 100 -4.78 9.92 26.34
CA SER A 100 -5.90 9.13 26.88
C SER A 100 -6.02 7.78 26.18
N LEU A 101 -6.52 6.75 26.86
CA LEU A 101 -6.76 5.44 26.27
C LEU A 101 -7.70 5.51 25.05
N SER A 102 -8.69 6.42 25.07
CA SER A 102 -9.56 6.68 23.93
C SER A 102 -8.79 7.22 22.70
N SER A 103 -7.86 8.13 22.91
CA SER A 103 -7.00 8.66 21.84
C SER A 103 -6.06 7.59 21.31
N VAL A 104 -5.57 6.68 22.18
CA VAL A 104 -4.75 5.54 21.74
C VAL A 104 -5.56 4.56 20.90
N LYS A 105 -6.81 4.25 21.26
CA LYS A 105 -7.70 3.44 20.43
C LYS A 105 -7.93 4.08 19.06
N ASN A 106 -8.12 5.40 19.03
CA ASN A 106 -8.26 6.15 17.78
C ASN A 106 -6.97 6.15 16.96
N LEU A 107 -5.81 6.25 17.60
CA LEU A 107 -4.50 6.11 16.95
C LEU A 107 -4.38 4.74 16.29
N LEU A 108 -4.65 3.66 17.04
CA LEU A 108 -4.60 2.30 16.51
C LEU A 108 -5.51 2.15 15.29
N SER A 109 -6.76 2.63 15.39
CA SER A 109 -7.70 2.65 14.26
C SER A 109 -7.15 3.42 13.06
N LEU A 110 -6.55 4.59 13.30
CA LEU A 110 -5.95 5.41 12.24
C LEU A 110 -4.78 4.68 11.59
N LEU A 111 -3.86 4.12 12.37
CA LEU A 111 -2.70 3.39 11.87
C LEU A 111 -3.12 2.16 11.04
N MET A 112 -4.17 1.44 11.42
CA MET A 112 -4.75 0.37 10.59
C MET A 112 -5.34 0.93 9.29
N LYS A 113 -6.14 2.01 9.38
CA LYS A 113 -6.80 2.62 8.21
C LYS A 113 -5.81 3.18 7.18
N VAL A 114 -4.65 3.69 7.62
CA VAL A 114 -3.56 4.11 6.73
C VAL A 114 -2.57 2.98 6.45
N HIS A 115 -2.83 1.77 6.93
CA HIS A 115 -1.96 0.60 6.79
C HIS A 115 -0.52 0.84 7.27
N LEU A 116 -0.31 1.53 8.38
CA LEU A 116 1.01 1.59 9.05
C LEU A 116 1.27 0.37 9.94
N LEU A 117 0.22 -0.25 10.50
CA LEU A 117 0.37 -1.47 11.34
C LEU A 117 0.45 -2.72 10.49
N ASP A 118 -0.40 -2.82 9.48
CA ASP A 118 -0.39 -3.91 8.51
C ASP A 118 0.89 -3.92 7.61
N GLN A 119 1.78 -2.95 7.80
CA GLN A 119 3.02 -2.74 7.06
C GLN A 119 4.26 -2.80 7.95
N ILE A 120 4.20 -3.21 9.22
CA ILE A 120 5.43 -3.28 10.05
C ILE A 120 6.52 -4.20 9.45
N PRO A 121 6.18 -5.32 8.78
CA PRO A 121 7.12 -6.07 7.95
C PRO A 121 7.65 -5.26 6.74
N ILE A 122 6.78 -4.52 6.03
CA ILE A 122 7.15 -3.64 4.91
C ILE A 122 8.04 -2.47 5.35
N ILE A 123 7.75 -1.89 6.50
CA ILE A 123 8.46 -0.77 7.09
C ILE A 123 9.91 -1.19 7.36
N LYS A 124 10.19 -2.45 7.74
CA LYS A 124 11.56 -2.98 7.82
C LYS A 124 12.26 -3.09 6.46
N ILE A 125 11.52 -3.35 5.38
CA ILE A 125 12.06 -3.57 4.02
C ILE A 125 12.27 -2.27 3.24
N ILE A 126 11.56 -1.18 3.57
CA ILE A 126 11.77 0.13 2.93
C ILE A 126 13.09 0.74 3.43
N ASN A 127 14.20 0.23 2.89
CA ASN A 127 15.39 1.01 2.59
C ASN A 127 15.08 1.82 1.34
N ILE A 128 15.19 3.13 1.49
CA ILE A 128 14.73 4.14 0.55
C ILE A 128 15.81 4.33 -0.51
N THR A 129 15.72 3.62 -1.64
CA THR A 129 16.47 4.01 -2.86
C THR A 129 15.75 3.64 -4.16
N ASP A 130 14.95 2.57 -4.20
CA ASP A 130 14.28 2.14 -5.43
C ASP A 130 12.75 2.14 -5.29
N GLU A 131 12.09 3.09 -5.94
CA GLU A 131 10.63 3.22 -5.94
C GLU A 131 9.94 2.04 -6.64
N GLU A 132 10.64 1.32 -7.53
CA GLU A 132 10.09 0.17 -8.25
C GLU A 132 9.93 -1.04 -7.33
N ALA A 133 10.95 -1.30 -6.51
CA ALA A 133 10.91 -2.33 -5.48
C ALA A 133 9.76 -2.10 -4.49
N GLN A 134 9.40 -0.84 -4.22
CA GLN A 134 8.29 -0.49 -3.33
C GLN A 134 6.93 -0.92 -3.90
N ASP A 135 6.68 -0.69 -5.20
CA ASP A 135 5.40 -1.05 -5.83
C ASP A 135 5.20 -2.58 -5.83
N LYS A 136 6.27 -3.34 -6.14
CA LYS A 136 6.24 -4.81 -6.11
C LYS A 136 5.93 -5.34 -4.70
N GLU A 137 6.61 -4.82 -3.69
CA GLU A 137 6.42 -5.23 -2.29
C GLU A 137 5.00 -4.89 -1.80
N LEU A 138 4.48 -3.71 -2.16
CA LEU A 138 3.11 -3.32 -1.84
C LEU A 138 2.07 -4.28 -2.44
N ILE A 139 2.29 -4.74 -3.68
CA ILE A 139 1.44 -5.73 -4.32
C ILE A 139 1.51 -7.06 -3.57
N TYR A 140 2.71 -7.55 -3.25
CA TYR A 140 2.89 -8.80 -2.51
C TYR A 140 2.13 -8.81 -1.18
N HIS A 141 2.27 -7.74 -0.39
CA HIS A 141 1.56 -7.65 0.88
C HIS A 141 0.05 -7.46 0.73
N TYR A 142 -0.41 -6.79 -0.33
CA TYR A 142 -1.84 -6.75 -0.64
C TYR A 142 -2.38 -8.16 -0.90
N LEU A 143 -1.60 -9.01 -1.58
CA LEU A 143 -1.94 -10.41 -1.83
C LEU A 143 -1.96 -11.23 -0.54
N LEU A 144 -0.92 -11.15 0.30
CA LEU A 144 -0.81 -11.88 1.58
C LEU A 144 -1.99 -11.64 2.53
N ARG A 145 -2.61 -10.46 2.50
CA ARG A 145 -3.77 -10.14 3.35
C ARG A 145 -5.05 -10.82 2.92
N SER A 146 -5.12 -11.31 1.68
CA SER A 146 -6.29 -12.01 1.20
C SER A 146 -6.30 -13.42 1.78
N LYS A 147 -7.35 -13.76 2.54
CA LYS A 147 -7.56 -15.12 3.05
C LYS A 147 -7.80 -16.14 1.91
N ASP A 148 -8.21 -15.64 0.75
CA ASP A 148 -8.52 -16.40 -0.46
C ASP A 148 -7.72 -15.88 -1.65
N PHE A 149 -7.88 -16.51 -2.82
CA PHE A 149 -7.29 -16.02 -4.05
C PHE A 149 -7.80 -14.62 -4.45
N LEU A 150 -6.93 -13.84 -5.11
CA LEU A 150 -7.31 -12.60 -5.79
C LEU A 150 -7.18 -12.78 -7.30
N SER A 151 -8.09 -12.21 -8.08
CA SER A 151 -7.91 -12.16 -9.53
C SER A 151 -6.95 -11.03 -9.91
N VAL A 152 -6.22 -11.20 -11.02
CA VAL A 152 -5.37 -10.14 -11.61
C VAL A 152 -6.17 -8.86 -11.82
N LYS A 153 -7.42 -8.96 -12.30
CA LYS A 153 -8.34 -7.82 -12.44
C LYS A 153 -8.56 -7.05 -11.15
N LYS A 154 -8.71 -7.75 -10.01
CA LYS A 154 -8.95 -7.12 -8.71
C LYS A 154 -7.72 -6.37 -8.22
N VAL A 155 -6.53 -6.93 -8.42
CA VAL A 155 -5.25 -6.27 -8.11
C VAL A 155 -5.07 -5.02 -8.97
N LYS A 156 -5.23 -5.12 -10.31
CA LYS A 156 -5.17 -3.97 -11.23
C LYS A 156 -6.13 -2.86 -10.84
N LYS A 157 -7.37 -3.21 -10.45
CA LYS A 157 -8.37 -2.22 -10.01
C LYS A 157 -7.95 -1.52 -8.73
N TYR A 158 -7.33 -2.24 -7.78
CA TYR A 158 -6.88 -1.68 -6.52
C TYR A 158 -5.72 -0.69 -6.71
N PHE A 159 -4.75 -1.05 -7.56
CA PHE A 159 -3.56 -0.24 -7.85
C PHE A 159 -3.71 0.67 -9.07
N ARG A 160 -4.93 0.90 -9.56
CA ARG A 160 -5.19 1.67 -10.79
C ARG A 160 -4.61 3.08 -10.76
N GLU A 161 -4.63 3.71 -9.59
CA GLU A 161 -4.15 5.08 -9.37
C GLU A 161 -2.64 5.15 -9.05
N SER A 162 -1.91 4.01 -9.09
CA SER A 162 -0.46 4.02 -8.93
C SER A 162 0.21 4.62 -10.19
N GLN A 163 1.28 5.39 -9.99
CA GLN A 163 2.08 5.98 -11.06
C GLN A 163 2.61 4.92 -12.04
N ARG A 164 2.85 3.69 -11.56
CA ARG A 164 3.33 2.55 -12.35
C ARG A 164 2.27 1.46 -12.54
N ALA A 165 0.98 1.83 -12.61
CA ALA A 165 -0.11 0.87 -12.81
C ALA A 165 0.07 -0.01 -14.08
N HIS A 166 0.75 0.50 -15.11
CA HIS A 166 1.08 -0.26 -16.32
C HIS A 166 2.04 -1.44 -16.07
N ARG A 167 2.77 -1.44 -14.95
CA ARG A 167 3.78 -2.45 -14.58
C ARG A 167 3.26 -3.54 -13.65
N ILE A 168 2.00 -3.48 -13.24
CA ILE A 168 1.43 -4.45 -12.29
C ILE A 168 1.60 -5.90 -12.78
N ASN A 169 1.44 -6.14 -14.08
CA ASN A 169 1.64 -7.47 -14.65
C ASN A 169 3.09 -7.95 -14.46
N ASP A 170 4.07 -7.09 -14.74
CA ASP A 170 5.49 -7.38 -14.57
C ASP A 170 5.79 -7.73 -13.11
N TYR A 171 5.33 -6.90 -12.16
CA TYR A 171 5.54 -7.16 -10.73
C TYR A 171 4.93 -8.47 -10.26
N LEU A 172 3.75 -8.85 -10.78
CA LEU A 172 3.12 -10.13 -10.46
C LEU A 172 3.92 -11.31 -11.01
N ILE A 173 4.47 -11.20 -12.23
CA ILE A 173 5.34 -12.23 -12.82
C ILE A 173 6.63 -12.35 -12.01
N GLU A 174 7.25 -11.23 -11.64
CA GLU A 174 8.45 -11.22 -10.79
C GLU A 174 8.18 -11.89 -9.44
N LEU A 175 7.09 -11.54 -8.74
CA LEU A 175 6.73 -12.20 -7.48
C LEU A 175 6.48 -13.72 -7.65
N TRP A 176 6.01 -14.15 -8.82
CA TRP A 176 5.81 -15.56 -9.12
C TRP A 176 7.13 -16.29 -9.40
N ILE A 177 8.06 -15.64 -10.10
CA ILE A 177 9.44 -16.13 -10.31
C ILE A 177 10.20 -16.19 -8.98
N ASP A 178 10.06 -15.17 -8.13
CA ASP A 178 10.64 -15.06 -6.79
C ASP A 178 10.02 -16.06 -5.78
N ASP A 179 9.13 -16.94 -6.23
CA ASP A 179 8.36 -17.91 -5.45
C ASP A 179 7.58 -17.31 -4.27
N LYS A 180 7.22 -16.03 -4.33
CA LYS A 180 6.39 -15.35 -3.33
C LYS A 180 4.90 -15.58 -3.54
N ILE A 181 4.48 -15.84 -4.78
CA ILE A 181 3.09 -16.12 -5.11
C ILE A 181 2.97 -17.29 -6.09
N ASP A 182 1.79 -17.90 -6.12
CA ASP A 182 1.35 -18.80 -7.18
C ASP A 182 0.31 -18.13 -8.08
N ILE A 183 0.45 -18.33 -9.39
CA ILE A 183 -0.48 -17.82 -10.39
C ILE A 183 -1.15 -19.02 -11.04
N LYS A 184 -2.40 -19.31 -10.68
CA LYS A 184 -3.18 -20.36 -11.32
C LYS A 184 -3.72 -19.86 -12.66
N GLY A 185 -3.31 -20.54 -13.73
CA GLY A 185 -3.66 -20.19 -15.11
C GLY A 185 -2.43 -20.00 -16.00
N ILE A 186 -1.26 -19.77 -15.41
CA ILE A 186 0.00 -19.74 -16.15
C ILE A 186 0.44 -21.16 -16.48
N ASP A 187 0.76 -21.42 -17.74
CA ASP A 187 1.16 -22.74 -18.25
C ASP A 187 2.65 -22.83 -18.60
N ILE A 188 3.38 -21.73 -18.46
CA ILE A 188 4.83 -21.67 -18.66
C ILE A 188 5.53 -22.14 -17.37
N PRO A 189 6.56 -23.01 -17.44
CA PRO A 189 7.34 -23.40 -16.28
C PRO A 189 8.10 -22.23 -15.66
N LYS A 190 8.10 -22.10 -14.31
CA LYS A 190 8.89 -21.07 -13.61
C LYS A 190 10.37 -21.07 -14.01
N GLY A 191 10.98 -22.25 -14.10
CA GLY A 191 12.39 -22.42 -14.47
C GLY A 191 12.74 -21.93 -15.88
N PHE A 192 11.76 -21.86 -16.79
CA PHE A 192 11.95 -21.22 -18.09
C PHE A 192 12.09 -19.70 -17.93
N CYS A 193 11.21 -19.10 -17.13
CA CYS A 193 11.14 -17.65 -16.87
C CYS A 193 12.33 -17.13 -16.04
N SER A 194 12.94 -17.96 -15.19
CA SER A 194 14.13 -17.59 -14.42
C SER A 194 15.40 -17.44 -15.26
N ASN A 195 15.44 -18.06 -16.44
CA ASN A 195 16.61 -18.12 -17.31
C ASN A 195 16.54 -17.21 -18.54
N CYS A 196 15.38 -16.58 -18.78
CA CYS A 196 15.11 -15.76 -19.95
C CYS A 196 14.42 -14.45 -19.55
N ASP A 197 14.61 -13.38 -20.34
CA ASP A 197 13.83 -12.16 -20.14
C ASP A 197 12.38 -12.42 -20.56
N TYR A 198 11.50 -12.61 -19.58
CA TYR A 198 10.08 -12.93 -19.79
C TYR A 198 9.31 -11.84 -20.58
N LYS A 199 9.93 -10.68 -20.81
CA LYS A 199 9.39 -9.57 -21.62
C LYS A 199 9.85 -9.59 -23.08
N ASP A 200 10.90 -10.34 -23.41
CA ASP A 200 11.45 -10.46 -24.78
C ASP A 200 11.89 -11.90 -25.08
N LEU A 201 10.92 -12.73 -25.46
CA LEU A 201 11.10 -14.15 -25.78
C LEU A 201 11.01 -14.38 -27.30
N SER A 202 11.66 -15.43 -27.82
CA SER A 202 11.40 -15.85 -29.19
C SER A 202 10.02 -16.50 -29.30
N PRO A 203 9.17 -16.12 -30.28
CA PRO A 203 7.88 -16.77 -30.50
C PRO A 203 7.99 -18.28 -30.75
N GLU A 204 9.10 -18.75 -31.33
CA GLU A 204 9.29 -20.18 -31.59
C GLU A 204 9.49 -21.00 -30.32
N GLU A 205 10.15 -20.42 -29.31
CA GLU A 205 10.46 -21.06 -28.03
C GLU A 205 9.21 -21.23 -27.15
N VAL A 206 8.21 -20.36 -27.35
CA VAL A 206 7.03 -20.31 -26.48
C VAL A 206 5.72 -20.62 -27.20
N LYS A 207 5.80 -21.10 -28.44
CA LYS A 207 4.63 -21.39 -29.31
C LYS A 207 3.62 -22.38 -28.71
N GLU A 208 4.08 -23.22 -27.79
CA GLU A 208 3.28 -24.26 -27.15
C GLU A 208 2.49 -23.77 -25.92
N TYR A 209 2.85 -22.59 -25.39
CA TYR A 209 2.21 -22.02 -24.21
C TYR A 209 1.10 -21.05 -24.60
N LYS A 210 0.01 -21.04 -23.83
CA LYS A 210 -1.14 -20.15 -24.02
C LYS A 210 -0.98 -18.84 -23.24
N SER A 211 -0.13 -18.81 -22.23
CA SER A 211 0.11 -17.63 -21.39
C SER A 211 1.13 -16.67 -22.00
N VAL A 212 1.09 -16.47 -23.31
CA VAL A 212 1.98 -15.56 -24.04
C VAL A 212 1.19 -14.65 -24.96
N GLU A 213 1.73 -13.45 -25.17
CA GLU A 213 1.28 -12.56 -26.24
C GLU A 213 2.46 -12.21 -27.15
N THR A 214 2.21 -12.18 -28.45
CA THR A 214 3.21 -11.79 -29.45
C THR A 214 3.05 -10.33 -29.80
N PHE A 215 4.18 -9.66 -30.04
CA PHE A 215 4.23 -8.25 -30.42
C PHE A 215 5.36 -8.02 -31.42
N ARG A 216 5.27 -6.94 -32.21
CA ARG A 216 6.35 -6.50 -33.09
C ARG A 216 7.10 -5.35 -32.44
N VAL A 217 8.42 -5.49 -32.34
CA VAL A 217 9.32 -4.42 -31.86
C VAL A 217 9.31 -3.29 -32.89
N ARG A 218 9.05 -2.06 -32.47
CA ARG A 218 8.86 -0.92 -33.38
C ARG A 218 10.14 -0.54 -34.11
N GLU A 219 11.27 -0.65 -33.44
CA GLU A 219 12.59 -0.25 -33.93
C GLU A 219 13.15 -1.26 -34.94
N THR A 220 12.88 -2.55 -34.75
CA THR A 220 13.50 -3.63 -35.54
C THR A 220 12.52 -4.38 -36.43
N GLY A 221 11.22 -4.20 -36.24
CA GLY A 221 10.16 -4.95 -36.93
C GLY A 221 10.07 -6.43 -36.55
N LYS A 222 10.97 -6.92 -35.68
CA LYS A 222 11.04 -8.34 -35.29
C LYS A 222 9.83 -8.73 -34.45
N LEU A 223 9.30 -9.93 -34.72
CA LEU A 223 8.26 -10.55 -33.91
C LEU A 223 8.90 -11.12 -32.64
N ARG A 224 8.33 -10.75 -31.50
CA ARG A 224 8.75 -11.20 -30.17
C ARG A 224 7.53 -11.66 -29.38
N ALA A 225 7.76 -12.37 -28.29
CA ALA A 225 6.74 -12.81 -27.37
C ALA A 225 7.05 -12.34 -25.95
N ARG A 226 6.02 -12.21 -25.13
CA ARG A 226 6.17 -12.01 -23.68
C ARG A 226 5.12 -12.80 -22.93
N ILE A 227 5.39 -13.09 -21.67
CA ILE A 227 4.43 -13.74 -20.79
C ILE A 227 3.25 -12.80 -20.54
N ALA A 228 2.04 -13.31 -20.72
CA ALA A 228 0.81 -12.56 -20.58
C ALA A 228 0.06 -12.98 -19.30
N LEU A 229 -0.34 -11.99 -18.49
CA LEU A 229 -1.27 -12.20 -17.39
C LEU A 229 -2.67 -11.71 -17.76
N PHE A 230 -3.60 -12.65 -17.83
CA PHE A 230 -5.00 -12.37 -18.10
C PHE A 230 -5.76 -12.02 -16.82
N ASP A 231 -6.77 -11.17 -16.97
CA ASP A 231 -7.53 -10.59 -15.85
C ASP A 231 -8.24 -11.62 -14.96
N ASN A 232 -8.57 -12.80 -15.52
CA ASN A 232 -9.24 -13.90 -14.83
C ASN A 232 -8.27 -14.83 -14.07
N TYR A 233 -6.95 -14.68 -14.25
CA TYR A 233 -5.97 -15.52 -13.55
C TYR A 233 -6.03 -15.26 -12.05
N LYS A 234 -5.80 -16.33 -11.27
CA LYS A 234 -5.95 -16.32 -9.81
C LYS A 234 -4.58 -16.32 -9.15
N LEU A 235 -4.39 -15.41 -8.21
CA LEU A 235 -3.18 -15.17 -7.47
C LEU A 235 -3.36 -15.71 -6.06
N TYR A 236 -2.44 -16.58 -5.64
CA TYR A 236 -2.40 -17.17 -4.31
C TYR A 236 -1.11 -16.72 -3.64
N PRO A 237 -1.16 -16.00 -2.51
CA PRO A 237 0.05 -15.70 -1.77
C PRO A 237 0.64 -17.00 -1.19
N LYS A 238 1.95 -17.18 -1.29
CA LYS A 238 2.65 -18.16 -0.47
C LYS A 238 3.02 -17.46 0.83
N GLY A 239 2.49 -17.96 1.95
CA GLY A 239 2.98 -17.52 3.26
C GLY A 239 4.44 -17.94 3.42
N ASP A 240 5.24 -17.10 4.05
CA ASP A 240 6.57 -17.49 4.54
C ASP A 240 6.42 -18.51 5.71
#